data_AF-A0A537U984-F1
#
_entry.id   AF-A0A537U984-F1
#
_cell.length_a   1.000
_cell.length_b   1.000
_cell.length_c   1.000
_cell.angle_alpha   90.00
_cell.angle_beta   90.00
_cell.angle_gamma   90.00
#
_symmetry.space_group_name_H-M   'P 1'
#
loop_
_entity.id
_entity.type
_entity.pdbx_description
1 polymer ?
#
loop_
_entity_poly.entity_id
_entity_poly.type
_entity_poly.pdbx_seq_one_letter_code
_entity_poly.pdbx_strand_id
1 'polypeptide(L)'
;MKRVSIVFAAAGVIIAGAWFVGASAVRAQPSAQQAAPAPTQAVPPIGPPDPNLQTVPLPSGKKVHLLPATLETTQWGWFDNAQPPVLRVNSGDTVVMETMMHSHNQVVPGTTIDQIKKLRTDYPGRGPHTVTGPIYVEGAEPGDVLKVTINKIVPRAYGVNFNVPGMFGEFPSIYQDGQVKYLYLDWDKKVAEFLPGVLIPLRPFPGTLGVARKEPGRYSTVPPG
;
A
#
# COMPACT_ATOMS: atom_id res chain seq x y z
N MET A 1 -12.92 4.93 -25.08
CA MET A 1 -11.86 4.82 -24.06
C MET A 1 -12.16 5.77 -22.90
N LYS A 2 -12.48 5.23 -21.72
CA LYS A 2 -12.71 6.04 -20.53
C LYS A 2 -11.39 6.34 -19.85
N ARG A 3 -11.27 7.50 -19.21
CA ARG A 3 -10.01 7.96 -18.60
C ARG A 3 -10.25 8.23 -17.12
N VAL A 4 -9.41 7.69 -16.25
CA VAL A 4 -9.36 8.05 -14.83
C VAL A 4 -7.89 8.31 -14.50
N SER A 5 -7.63 9.30 -13.67
CA SER A 5 -6.27 9.52 -13.15
C SER A 5 -6.23 9.17 -11.68
N ILE A 6 -5.18 8.47 -11.24
CA ILE A 6 -5.01 8.04 -9.86
C ILE A 6 -3.72 8.62 -9.30
N VAL A 7 -3.81 9.16 -8.09
CA VAL A 7 -2.69 9.49 -7.23
C VAL A 7 -2.75 8.54 -6.04
N PHE A 8 -1.68 7.77 -5.82
CA PHE A 8 -1.56 6.97 -4.60
C PHE A 8 -0.83 7.78 -3.52
N ALA A 9 -1.45 7.93 -2.36
CA ALA A 9 -0.82 8.56 -1.20
C ALA A 9 -0.82 7.57 -0.04
N ALA A 10 0.35 7.24 0.52
CA ALA A 10 0.41 6.42 1.72
C ALA A 10 0.53 7.32 2.96
N ALA A 11 -0.24 7.01 4.00
CA ALA A 11 -0.27 7.83 5.21
C ALA A 11 1.05 7.76 5.97
N GLY A 12 1.67 8.93 6.20
CA GLY A 12 2.85 9.13 7.03
C GLY A 12 2.81 10.52 7.65
N VAL A 13 2.79 10.59 8.98
CA VAL A 13 2.85 11.84 9.75
C VAL A 13 4.32 12.24 9.91
N ILE A 14 4.66 13.48 9.57
CA ILE A 14 5.97 14.08 9.84
C ILE A 14 5.78 15.04 11.02
N ILE A 15 6.46 14.77 12.15
CA ILE A 15 6.63 15.75 13.23
C ILE A 15 8.09 16.21 13.19
N ALA A 16 8.30 17.49 12.90
CA ALA A 16 9.62 18.11 12.89
C ALA A 16 9.94 18.71 14.28
N GLY A 17 11.16 18.47 14.76
CA GLY A 17 11.70 19.03 16.01
C GLY A 17 13.19 19.29 15.86
N ALA A 18 13.63 20.45 16.37
CA ALA A 18 14.80 21.21 15.96
C ALA A 18 16.17 20.73 16.49
N TRP A 19 17.20 21.29 15.87
CA TRP A 19 18.64 21.02 16.04
C TRP A 19 19.22 21.54 17.37
N PHE A 20 20.12 20.76 17.96
CA PHE A 20 21.20 21.25 18.81
C PHE A 20 22.53 20.67 18.33
N VAL A 21 23.53 21.53 18.16
CA VAL A 21 24.89 21.18 17.75
C VAL A 21 25.78 21.07 18.98
N GLY A 22 26.47 19.96 19.11
CA GLY A 22 27.57 19.77 20.06
C GLY A 22 28.45 18.62 19.60
N ALA A 23 29.66 18.94 19.14
CA ALA A 23 30.63 17.94 18.68
C ALA A 23 31.44 17.40 19.87
N SER A 24 31.50 16.08 20.02
CA SER A 24 32.53 15.38 20.78
C SER A 24 32.69 13.97 20.20
N ALA A 25 33.93 13.55 20.00
CA ALA A 25 34.28 12.27 19.40
C ALA A 25 33.87 11.10 20.30
N VAL A 26 33.15 10.12 19.75
CA VAL A 26 32.76 8.89 20.47
C VAL A 26 33.12 7.65 19.64
N ARG A 27 33.91 6.80 20.31
CA ARG A 27 34.30 5.42 20.01
C ARG A 27 33.16 4.60 19.39
N ALA A 28 33.45 3.78 18.39
CA ALA A 28 32.49 2.87 17.76
C ALA A 28 31.79 1.98 18.80
N GLN A 29 30.52 2.25 19.06
CA GLN A 29 29.62 1.39 19.82
C GLN A 29 29.08 0.29 18.89
N PRO A 30 28.74 -0.90 19.43
CA PRO A 30 27.98 -1.89 18.70
C PRO A 30 26.69 -1.25 18.19
N SER A 31 26.29 -1.56 16.95
CA SER A 31 25.08 -1.04 16.32
C SER A 31 23.89 -1.18 17.27
N ALA A 32 23.42 -0.05 17.82
CA ALA A 32 22.23 -0.01 18.63
C ALA A 32 21.08 -0.56 17.77
N GLN A 33 20.54 -1.70 18.19
CA GLN A 33 19.37 -2.30 17.59
C GLN A 33 18.23 -1.31 17.83
N GLN A 34 17.91 -0.54 16.80
CA GLN A 34 16.87 0.49 16.86
C GLN A 34 15.58 -0.21 17.27
N ALA A 35 15.06 0.11 18.46
CA ALA A 35 13.85 -0.51 18.97
C ALA A 35 12.73 -0.33 17.93
N ALA A 36 12.11 -1.44 17.54
CA ALA A 36 10.94 -1.38 16.67
C ALA A 36 9.87 -0.52 17.36
N PRO A 37 9.24 0.43 16.66
CA PRO A 37 8.14 1.18 17.23
C PRO A 37 7.04 0.18 17.67
N ALA A 38 6.37 0.49 18.79
CA ALA A 38 5.24 -0.28 19.30
C ALA A 38 4.20 -0.56 18.18
N PRO A 39 3.48 -1.70 18.21
CA PRO A 39 2.55 -2.07 17.16
C PRO A 39 1.55 -0.94 16.92
N THR A 40 1.76 -0.22 15.82
CA THR A 40 1.02 0.98 15.49
C THR A 40 -0.45 0.64 15.32
N GLN A 41 -1.30 1.29 16.11
CA GLN A 41 -2.69 1.52 15.78
C GLN A 41 -2.78 1.96 14.30
N ALA A 42 -3.82 1.52 13.60
CA ALA A 42 -4.05 1.85 12.19
C ALA A 42 -3.73 3.33 11.95
N VAL A 43 -2.79 3.60 11.04
CA VAL A 43 -2.42 5.00 10.74
C VAL A 43 -3.69 5.71 10.28
N PRO A 44 -4.06 6.83 10.92
CA PRO A 44 -5.28 7.53 10.56
C PRO A 44 -5.22 7.94 9.09
N PRO A 45 -6.36 7.92 8.39
CA PRO A 45 -6.40 8.36 7.00
C PRO A 45 -5.90 9.80 6.88
N ILE A 46 -5.24 10.11 5.76
CA ILE A 46 -4.69 11.43 5.39
C ILE A 46 -5.81 12.43 5.06
N GLY A 47 -7.03 11.95 4.87
CA GLY A 47 -8.18 12.76 4.48
C GLY A 47 -9.03 13.33 5.62
N PRO A 48 -9.78 14.41 5.35
CA PRO A 48 -10.81 14.86 6.26
C PRO A 48 -11.80 13.71 6.55
N PRO A 49 -12.17 13.50 7.82
CA PRO A 49 -13.12 12.46 8.20
C PRO A 49 -14.53 12.74 7.65
N ASP A 50 -14.84 13.99 7.33
CA ASP A 50 -16.09 14.38 6.68
C ASP A 50 -16.08 13.99 5.19
N PRO A 51 -16.96 13.08 4.74
CA PRO A 51 -17.08 12.70 3.33
C PRO A 51 -17.39 13.87 2.38
N ASN A 52 -18.03 14.94 2.87
CA ASN A 52 -18.34 16.11 2.04
C ASN A 52 -17.07 16.89 1.65
N LEU A 53 -16.00 16.76 2.44
CA LEU A 53 -14.70 17.38 2.18
C LEU A 53 -13.78 16.50 1.34
N GLN A 54 -14.21 15.30 0.98
CA GLN A 54 -13.44 14.35 0.18
C GLN A 54 -13.62 14.56 -1.32
N THR A 55 -14.51 15.47 -1.75
CA THR A 55 -14.71 15.79 -3.16
C THR A 55 -14.49 17.27 -3.44
N VAL A 56 -13.55 17.58 -4.32
CA VAL A 56 -13.22 18.96 -4.71
C VAL A 56 -13.55 19.16 -6.20
N PRO A 57 -14.46 20.10 -6.55
CA PRO A 57 -14.70 20.45 -7.95
C PRO A 57 -13.52 21.23 -8.53
N LEU A 58 -13.20 21.00 -9.80
CA LEU A 58 -12.19 21.72 -10.55
C LEU A 58 -12.85 22.69 -11.55
N PRO A 59 -12.18 23.82 -11.90
CA PRO A 59 -12.67 24.75 -12.94
C PRO A 59 -12.94 24.09 -14.31
N SER A 60 -12.29 22.96 -14.59
CA SER A 60 -12.52 22.15 -15.80
C SER A 60 -13.86 21.39 -15.81
N GLY A 61 -14.67 21.50 -14.75
CA GLY A 61 -15.89 20.72 -14.57
C GLY A 61 -15.66 19.26 -14.13
N LYS A 62 -14.39 18.88 -13.88
CA LYS A 62 -14.02 17.57 -13.31
C LYS A 62 -13.90 17.64 -11.79
N LYS A 63 -13.77 16.49 -11.14
CA LYS A 63 -13.62 16.41 -9.69
C LYS A 63 -12.32 15.70 -9.28
N VAL A 64 -11.78 16.12 -8.15
CA VAL A 64 -10.79 15.34 -7.38
C VAL A 64 -11.54 14.67 -6.24
N HIS A 65 -11.42 13.37 -6.14
CA HIS A 65 -11.98 12.54 -5.07
C HIS A 65 -10.85 12.06 -4.17
N LEU A 66 -11.07 12.09 -2.88
CA LEU A 66 -10.20 11.47 -1.90
C LEU A 66 -10.83 10.15 -1.45
N LEU A 67 -10.07 9.07 -1.52
CA LEU A 67 -10.50 7.75 -1.07
C LEU A 67 -9.55 7.24 0.02
N PRO A 68 -9.89 7.46 1.30
CA PRO A 68 -9.18 6.89 2.43
C PRO A 68 -9.11 5.37 2.38
N ALA A 69 -8.08 4.78 2.96
CA ALA A 69 -7.97 3.33 3.11
C ALA A 69 -8.35 2.96 4.54
N THR A 70 -9.58 2.46 4.70
CA THR A 70 -10.15 2.01 5.97
C THR A 70 -10.63 0.57 5.83
N LEU A 71 -11.14 -0.04 6.90
CA LEU A 71 -11.68 -1.40 6.81
C LEU A 71 -12.97 -1.45 5.97
N GLU A 72 -13.66 -0.33 5.83
CA GLU A 72 -14.88 -0.17 5.05
C GLU A 72 -14.60 0.09 3.56
N THR A 73 -13.45 0.67 3.23
CA THR A 73 -13.07 1.02 1.85
C THR A 73 -12.05 0.06 1.23
N THR A 74 -11.63 -0.97 1.98
CA THR A 74 -10.64 -1.94 1.52
C THR A 74 -11.11 -3.39 1.64
N GLN A 75 -10.55 -4.25 0.80
CA GLN A 75 -10.77 -5.69 0.83
C GLN A 75 -9.44 -6.42 1.05
N TRP A 76 -9.44 -7.39 1.96
CA TRP A 76 -8.28 -8.25 2.16
C TRP A 76 -8.34 -9.46 1.24
N GLY A 77 -7.46 -9.45 0.24
CA GLY A 77 -7.02 -10.66 -0.43
C GLY A 77 -7.95 -11.18 -1.51
N TRP A 78 -9.07 -10.49 -1.75
CA TRP A 78 -10.09 -10.85 -2.72
C TRP A 78 -10.39 -9.69 -3.68
N PHE A 79 -10.70 -10.04 -4.93
CA PHE A 79 -11.54 -9.28 -5.82
C PHE A 79 -12.94 -9.89 -5.77
N ASP A 80 -13.93 -9.12 -5.32
CA ASP A 80 -15.31 -9.57 -5.18
C ASP A 80 -16.23 -8.56 -5.89
N ASN A 81 -16.88 -8.99 -6.98
CA ASN A 81 -17.72 -8.12 -7.80
C ASN A 81 -19.12 -7.88 -7.21
N ALA A 82 -19.47 -8.58 -6.12
CA ALA A 82 -20.69 -8.31 -5.36
C ALA A 82 -20.51 -7.18 -4.34
N GLN A 83 -19.28 -6.71 -4.11
CA GLN A 83 -19.01 -5.63 -3.17
C GLN A 83 -19.58 -4.31 -3.69
N PRO A 84 -20.40 -3.60 -2.88
CA PRO A 84 -20.87 -2.29 -3.24
C PRO A 84 -19.70 -1.33 -3.51
N PRO A 85 -19.82 -0.43 -4.49
CA PRO A 85 -18.78 0.54 -4.73
C PRO A 85 -18.63 1.49 -3.55
N VAL A 86 -17.39 1.73 -3.15
CA VAL A 86 -17.03 2.64 -2.04
C VAL A 86 -16.81 4.07 -2.53
N LEU A 87 -16.72 4.25 -3.86
CA LEU A 87 -16.63 5.54 -4.53
C LEU A 87 -17.26 5.42 -5.92
N ARG A 88 -17.95 6.47 -6.39
CA ARG A 88 -18.43 6.59 -7.77
C ARG A 88 -17.80 7.83 -8.43
N VAL A 89 -17.23 7.67 -9.62
CA VAL A 89 -16.50 8.74 -10.33
C VAL A 89 -16.93 8.82 -11.78
N ASN A 90 -16.79 10.01 -12.37
CA ASN A 90 -16.99 10.20 -13.80
C ASN A 90 -15.68 9.97 -14.57
N SER A 91 -15.79 9.62 -15.85
CA SER A 91 -14.63 9.65 -16.75
C SER A 91 -14.02 11.05 -16.80
N GLY A 92 -12.72 11.13 -16.57
CA GLY A 92 -11.91 12.34 -16.49
C GLY A 92 -11.66 12.84 -15.07
N ASP A 93 -12.30 12.27 -14.06
CA ASP A 93 -12.04 12.61 -12.66
C ASP A 93 -10.67 12.09 -12.21
N THR A 94 -10.17 12.67 -11.12
CA THR A 94 -8.94 12.24 -10.44
C THR A 94 -9.29 11.65 -9.08
N VAL A 95 -8.67 10.53 -8.72
CA VAL A 95 -8.79 9.93 -7.39
C VAL A 95 -7.43 10.02 -6.69
N VAL A 96 -7.38 10.70 -5.56
CA VAL A 96 -6.31 10.57 -4.56
C VAL A 96 -6.72 9.43 -3.65
N MET A 97 -6.07 8.29 -3.74
CA MET A 97 -6.43 7.13 -2.93
C MET A 97 -5.30 6.71 -2.00
N GLU A 98 -5.69 6.26 -0.83
CA GLU A 98 -4.79 5.62 0.11
C GLU A 98 -4.73 4.12 -0.12
N THR A 99 -3.65 3.52 0.34
CA THR A 99 -3.47 2.07 0.35
C THR A 99 -3.02 1.62 1.74
N MET A 100 -3.46 0.42 2.13
CA MET A 100 -2.91 -0.25 3.30
C MET A 100 -1.75 -1.16 2.89
N MET A 101 -0.84 -1.36 3.85
CA MET A 101 0.12 -2.43 3.80
C MET A 101 -0.59 -3.79 3.82
N HIS A 102 0.12 -4.85 3.42
CA HIS A 102 -0.39 -6.23 3.39
C HIS A 102 -1.17 -6.59 4.65
N SER A 103 -2.21 -7.40 4.45
CA SER A 103 -3.02 -7.96 5.53
C SER A 103 -3.71 -6.92 6.41
N HIS A 104 -4.34 -5.90 5.80
CA HIS A 104 -4.99 -4.78 6.51
C HIS A 104 -4.02 -4.10 7.49
N ASN A 105 -2.85 -3.69 7.00
CA ASN A 105 -1.81 -3.06 7.82
C ASN A 105 -1.24 -3.96 8.96
N GLN A 106 -1.30 -5.28 8.85
CA GLN A 106 -0.69 -6.17 9.87
C GLN A 106 0.79 -6.50 9.60
N VAL A 107 1.30 -6.28 8.39
CA VAL A 107 2.72 -6.46 8.06
C VAL A 107 3.46 -5.12 8.22
N VAL A 108 3.87 -4.78 9.43
CA VAL A 108 4.49 -3.49 9.77
C VAL A 108 5.79 -3.69 10.53
N PRO A 109 6.68 -2.68 10.67
CA PRO A 109 7.93 -2.84 11.41
C PRO A 109 7.67 -3.45 12.79
N GLY A 110 8.37 -4.54 13.09
CA GLY A 110 8.16 -5.35 14.29
C GLY A 110 7.36 -6.64 14.06
N THR A 111 6.56 -6.75 13.00
CA THR A 111 5.87 -8.01 12.66
C THR A 111 6.90 -9.06 12.25
N THR A 112 6.91 -10.21 12.92
CA THR A 112 7.85 -11.31 12.70
C THR A 112 7.47 -12.16 11.48
N ILE A 113 8.41 -12.96 10.98
CA ILE A 113 8.12 -13.86 9.86
C ILE A 113 7.08 -14.93 10.21
N ASP A 114 7.06 -15.40 11.46
CA ASP A 114 6.05 -16.37 11.92
C ASP A 114 4.65 -15.76 11.96
N GLN A 115 4.53 -14.50 12.36
CA GLN A 115 3.26 -13.77 12.29
C GLN A 115 2.81 -13.58 10.83
N ILE A 116 3.73 -13.22 9.93
CA ILE A 116 3.43 -13.11 8.49
C ILE A 116 3.00 -14.46 7.90
N LYS A 117 3.67 -15.54 8.26
CA LYS A 117 3.31 -16.90 7.87
C LYS A 117 1.90 -17.24 8.33
N LYS A 118 1.56 -16.97 9.60
CA LYS A 118 0.21 -17.17 10.15
C LYS A 118 -0.86 -16.40 9.36
N LEU A 119 -0.60 -15.12 9.03
CA LEU A 119 -1.51 -14.31 8.20
C LEU A 119 -1.75 -14.91 6.80
N ARG A 120 -0.79 -15.67 6.27
CA ARG A 120 -0.90 -16.38 4.98
C ARG A 120 -1.62 -17.73 5.10
N THR A 121 -1.44 -18.45 6.19
CA THR A 121 -1.93 -19.84 6.34
C THR A 121 -3.32 -19.94 6.95
N ASP A 122 -3.72 -19.01 7.81
CA ASP A 122 -5.00 -19.08 8.54
C ASP A 122 -6.23 -18.93 7.64
N TYR A 123 -6.06 -18.42 6.42
CA TYR A 123 -7.14 -18.17 5.48
C TYR A 123 -6.77 -18.70 4.10
N PRO A 124 -6.89 -20.04 3.89
CA PRO A 124 -6.56 -20.66 2.62
C PRO A 124 -7.26 -20.00 1.43
N GLY A 125 -6.52 -19.81 0.33
CA GLY A 125 -7.01 -19.18 -0.90
C GLY A 125 -7.03 -17.64 -0.89
N ARG A 126 -7.01 -16.99 0.28
CA ARG A 126 -6.98 -15.53 0.38
C ARG A 126 -5.59 -14.98 0.03
N GLY A 127 -5.54 -13.93 -0.77
CA GLY A 127 -4.29 -13.22 -1.04
C GLY A 127 -3.81 -12.35 0.12
N PRO A 128 -2.54 -11.93 0.14
CA PRO A 128 -2.02 -11.09 1.21
C PRO A 128 -2.33 -9.59 0.98
N HIS A 129 -2.75 -9.23 -0.24
CA HIS A 129 -2.96 -7.85 -0.64
C HIS A 129 -4.17 -7.23 0.06
N THR A 130 -4.06 -5.96 0.40
CA THR A 130 -5.21 -5.13 0.77
C THR A 130 -5.50 -4.21 -0.40
N VAL A 131 -6.73 -4.25 -0.91
CA VAL A 131 -7.12 -3.57 -2.15
C VAL A 131 -8.15 -2.52 -1.81
N THR A 132 -7.83 -1.25 -2.01
CA THR A 132 -8.76 -0.13 -1.80
C THR A 132 -9.73 -0.04 -2.99
N GLY A 133 -11.02 0.01 -2.70
CA GLY A 133 -12.09 -0.05 -3.70
C GLY A 133 -13.24 -0.98 -3.28
N PRO A 134 -14.20 -1.27 -4.17
CA PRO A 134 -14.18 -0.96 -5.60
C PRO A 134 -14.63 0.46 -5.93
N ILE A 135 -14.06 1.04 -6.99
CA ILE A 135 -14.45 2.34 -7.54
C ILE A 135 -15.33 2.11 -8.76
N TYR A 136 -16.55 2.63 -8.74
CA TYR A 136 -17.48 2.60 -9.88
C TYR A 136 -17.19 3.76 -10.82
N VAL A 137 -17.02 3.48 -12.11
CA VAL A 137 -16.83 4.51 -13.14
C VAL A 137 -18.13 4.67 -13.93
N GLU A 138 -18.71 5.87 -13.89
CA GLU A 138 -20.02 6.13 -14.49
C GLU A 138 -20.07 5.79 -15.99
N GLY A 139 -21.15 5.09 -16.34
CA GLY A 139 -21.46 4.57 -17.66
C GLY A 139 -20.47 3.57 -18.23
N ALA A 140 -19.49 3.06 -17.44
CA ALA A 140 -18.54 2.06 -17.92
C ALA A 140 -19.26 0.71 -18.06
N GLU A 141 -19.10 0.08 -19.23
CA GLU A 141 -19.84 -1.14 -19.58
C GLU A 141 -18.89 -2.30 -19.96
N PRO A 142 -19.32 -3.56 -19.83
CA PRO A 142 -18.54 -4.70 -20.32
C PRO A 142 -18.14 -4.52 -21.79
N GLY A 143 -16.85 -4.67 -22.09
CA GLY A 143 -16.28 -4.40 -23.41
C GLY A 143 -15.54 -3.06 -23.52
N ASP A 144 -15.76 -2.14 -22.57
CA ASP A 144 -14.95 -0.92 -22.46
C ASP A 144 -13.52 -1.20 -21.99
N VAL A 145 -12.63 -0.26 -22.34
CA VAL A 145 -11.27 -0.17 -21.78
C VAL A 145 -11.16 1.06 -20.89
N LEU A 146 -10.69 0.85 -19.65
CA LEU A 146 -10.29 1.90 -18.73
C LEU A 146 -8.83 2.29 -18.96
N LYS A 147 -8.59 3.57 -19.30
CA LYS A 147 -7.27 4.19 -19.23
C LYS A 147 -7.07 4.75 -17.83
N VAL A 148 -6.17 4.13 -17.06
CA VAL A 148 -5.76 4.64 -15.75
C VAL A 148 -4.41 5.33 -15.88
N THR A 149 -4.35 6.63 -15.59
CA THR A 149 -3.10 7.40 -15.57
C THR A 149 -2.61 7.53 -14.13
N ILE A 150 -1.43 6.99 -13.81
CA ILE A 150 -0.84 7.13 -12.48
C ILE A 150 -0.06 8.43 -12.43
N ASN A 151 -0.59 9.44 -11.75
CA ASN A 151 -0.01 10.78 -11.71
C ASN A 151 1.15 10.86 -10.70
N LYS A 152 0.97 10.26 -9.53
CA LYS A 152 1.95 10.32 -8.43
C LYS A 152 1.76 9.15 -7.48
N ILE A 153 2.87 8.64 -6.94
CA ILE A 153 2.88 7.69 -5.83
C ILE A 153 3.72 8.31 -4.71
N VAL A 154 3.15 8.40 -3.51
CA VAL A 154 3.87 8.73 -2.28
C VAL A 154 3.90 7.48 -1.41
N PRO A 155 5.06 6.81 -1.26
CA PRO A 155 5.17 5.62 -0.44
C PRO A 155 5.11 5.95 1.06
N ARG A 156 4.91 4.93 1.90
CA ARG A 156 5.11 5.08 3.35
C ARG A 156 6.57 5.36 3.66
N ALA A 157 6.86 5.71 4.91
CA ALA A 157 8.23 5.85 5.39
C ALA A 157 9.03 4.53 5.39
N TYR A 158 8.40 3.38 5.13
CA TYR A 158 9.05 2.08 5.08
C TYR A 158 8.44 1.17 4.01
N GLY A 159 9.25 0.22 3.54
CA GLY A 159 8.82 -0.95 2.77
C GLY A 159 9.13 -2.24 3.53
N VAL A 160 8.65 -3.36 3.00
CA VAL A 160 8.91 -4.69 3.55
C VAL A 160 9.34 -5.64 2.44
N ASN A 161 10.34 -6.47 2.73
CA ASN A 161 10.72 -7.61 1.92
C ASN A 161 10.75 -8.85 2.82
N PHE A 162 10.13 -9.94 2.39
CA PHE A 162 10.11 -11.18 3.16
C PHE A 162 10.05 -12.40 2.24
N ASN A 163 10.57 -13.52 2.73
CA ASN A 163 10.34 -14.85 2.16
C ASN A 163 9.62 -15.71 3.20
N VAL A 164 8.47 -16.26 2.84
CA VAL A 164 7.75 -17.21 3.70
C VAL A 164 8.30 -18.61 3.42
N PRO A 165 8.90 -19.26 4.42
CA PRO A 165 9.70 -20.46 4.19
C PRO A 165 8.86 -21.65 3.73
N GLY A 166 9.37 -22.39 2.75
CA GLY A 166 8.80 -23.65 2.25
C GLY A 166 7.44 -23.55 1.55
N MET A 167 6.95 -22.33 1.25
CA MET A 167 5.58 -22.15 0.74
C MET A 167 5.48 -21.30 -0.54
N PHE A 168 6.15 -20.14 -0.58
CA PHE A 168 5.96 -19.15 -1.64
C PHE A 168 7.31 -18.63 -2.16
N GLY A 169 7.30 -18.11 -3.39
CA GLY A 169 8.49 -17.60 -4.07
C GLY A 169 9.12 -18.63 -5.02
N GLU A 170 10.17 -18.19 -5.72
CA GLU A 170 10.83 -19.00 -6.78
C GLU A 170 11.69 -20.14 -6.21
N PHE A 171 12.29 -19.93 -5.02
CA PHE A 171 13.28 -20.85 -4.45
C PHE A 171 12.91 -21.35 -3.03
N PRO A 172 11.70 -21.91 -2.82
CA PRO A 172 11.23 -22.27 -1.49
C PRO A 172 12.00 -23.44 -0.86
N SER A 173 12.64 -24.29 -1.67
CA SER A 173 13.47 -25.41 -1.21
C SER A 173 14.89 -25.01 -0.80
N ILE A 174 15.38 -23.86 -1.30
CA ILE A 174 16.73 -23.35 -1.02
C ILE A 174 16.72 -22.43 0.21
N TYR A 175 15.68 -21.59 0.34
CA TYR A 175 15.53 -20.65 1.45
C TYR A 175 14.44 -21.12 2.41
N GLN A 176 14.79 -22.12 3.20
CA GLN A 176 13.90 -22.77 4.17
C GLN A 176 13.77 -22.01 5.48
N ASP A 177 14.68 -21.08 5.76
CA ASP A 177 14.57 -20.13 6.85
C ASP A 177 13.83 -18.89 6.37
N GLY A 178 12.72 -18.59 7.03
CA GLY A 178 11.93 -17.40 6.74
C GLY A 178 12.63 -16.15 7.23
N GLN A 179 12.59 -15.08 6.43
CA GLN A 179 13.09 -13.78 6.87
C GLN A 179 12.09 -12.68 6.54
N VAL A 180 12.11 -11.63 7.35
CA VAL A 180 11.44 -10.37 7.06
C VAL A 180 12.40 -9.23 7.33
N LYS A 181 12.44 -8.28 6.40
CA LYS A 181 13.25 -7.08 6.47
C LYS A 181 12.38 -5.87 6.20
N TYR A 182 12.38 -4.95 7.15
CA TYR A 182 11.78 -3.64 6.98
C TYR A 182 12.86 -2.66 6.52
N LEU A 183 12.57 -1.93 5.46
CA LEU A 183 13.48 -0.98 4.84
C LEU A 183 12.90 0.42 5.01
N TYR A 184 13.59 1.30 5.72
CA TYR A 184 13.17 2.70 5.81
C TYR A 184 13.51 3.43 4.51
N LEU A 185 12.54 4.19 4.00
CA LEU A 185 12.63 4.85 2.70
C LEU A 185 13.05 6.31 2.91
N ASP A 186 14.20 6.68 2.35
CA ASP A 186 14.59 8.09 2.21
C ASP A 186 13.89 8.63 0.95
N TRP A 187 12.73 9.25 1.16
CA TRP A 187 11.92 9.77 0.05
C TRP A 187 12.49 11.05 -0.54
N ASP A 188 13.36 11.77 0.16
CA ASP A 188 14.00 12.96 -0.38
C ASP A 188 15.12 12.55 -1.34
N LYS A 189 15.96 11.60 -0.93
CA LYS A 189 17.05 11.06 -1.78
C LYS A 189 16.58 9.98 -2.75
N LYS A 190 15.33 9.51 -2.63
CA LYS A 190 14.76 8.39 -3.41
C LYS A 190 15.58 7.11 -3.31
N VAL A 191 16.00 6.74 -2.09
CA VAL A 191 16.75 5.50 -1.84
C VAL A 191 16.23 4.76 -0.61
N ALA A 192 16.51 3.46 -0.51
CA ALA A 192 16.47 2.70 0.73
C ALA A 192 17.82 2.01 0.94
N GLU A 193 18.36 2.10 2.15
CA GLU A 193 19.57 1.36 2.50
C GLU A 193 19.21 -0.09 2.81
N PHE A 194 19.71 -1.01 1.98
CA PHE A 194 19.46 -2.44 2.14
C PHE A 194 20.46 -3.05 3.10
N LEU A 195 21.74 -2.79 2.93
CA LEU A 195 22.83 -3.16 3.84
C LEU A 195 23.70 -1.93 4.06
N PRO A 196 24.57 -1.89 5.09
CA PRO A 196 25.47 -0.76 5.29
C PRO A 196 26.20 -0.36 3.99
N GLY A 197 25.94 0.85 3.50
CA GLY A 197 26.50 1.38 2.25
C GLY A 197 25.87 0.87 0.95
N VAL A 198 24.90 -0.04 1.00
CA VAL A 198 24.20 -0.59 -0.18
C VAL A 198 22.84 0.09 -0.34
N LEU A 199 22.78 1.07 -1.25
CA LEU A 199 21.59 1.87 -1.50
C LEU A 199 20.82 1.34 -2.72
N ILE A 200 19.51 1.13 -2.55
CA ILE A 200 18.60 0.74 -3.62
C ILE A 200 17.78 1.98 -4.05
N PRO A 201 17.76 2.34 -5.34
CA PRO A 201 16.94 3.45 -5.82
C PRO A 201 15.45 3.10 -5.76
N LEU A 202 14.64 4.05 -5.29
CA LEU A 202 13.19 3.90 -5.18
C LEU A 202 12.50 4.18 -6.52
N ARG A 203 11.80 3.18 -7.04
CA ARG A 203 10.93 3.28 -8.22
C ARG A 203 9.56 2.68 -7.90
N PRO A 204 8.71 3.39 -7.15
CA PRO A 204 7.43 2.83 -6.72
C PRO A 204 6.49 2.62 -7.91
N PHE A 205 5.75 1.51 -7.88
CA PHE A 205 4.71 1.17 -8.84
C PHE A 205 3.61 0.35 -8.13
N PRO A 206 2.37 0.35 -8.64
CA PRO A 206 1.31 -0.46 -8.06
C PRO A 206 1.52 -1.94 -8.39
N GLY A 207 1.64 -2.79 -7.36
CA GLY A 207 1.73 -4.24 -7.54
C GLY A 207 0.40 -4.90 -7.90
N THR A 208 -0.72 -4.35 -7.41
CA THR A 208 -2.08 -4.85 -7.68
C THR A 208 -2.94 -3.72 -8.22
N LEU A 209 -3.42 -3.89 -9.44
CA LEU A 209 -4.39 -2.99 -10.09
C LEU A 209 -5.26 -3.86 -10.99
N GLY A 210 -6.58 -3.75 -10.87
CA GLY A 210 -7.49 -4.59 -11.62
C GLY A 210 -8.91 -4.05 -11.65
N VAL A 211 -9.70 -4.58 -12.57
CA VAL A 211 -11.15 -4.36 -12.66
C VAL A 211 -11.88 -5.64 -12.21
N ALA A 212 -13.11 -5.49 -11.73
CA ALA A 212 -13.92 -6.62 -11.34
C ALA A 212 -14.20 -7.54 -12.55
N ARG A 213 -14.22 -8.86 -12.30
CA ARG A 213 -14.61 -9.86 -13.30
C ARG A 213 -16.11 -9.83 -13.56
N LYS A 214 -16.52 -10.29 -14.74
CA LYS A 214 -17.93 -10.45 -15.11
C LYS A 214 -18.58 -11.56 -14.29
N GLU A 215 -17.88 -12.68 -14.15
CA GLU A 215 -18.35 -13.85 -13.41
C GLU A 215 -18.47 -13.51 -11.91
N PRO A 216 -19.61 -13.81 -11.27
CA PRO A 216 -19.77 -13.60 -9.84
C PRO A 216 -18.77 -14.41 -9.01
N GLY A 217 -18.23 -13.79 -7.96
CA GLY A 217 -17.49 -14.53 -6.94
C GLY A 217 -16.31 -13.78 -6.33
N ARG A 218 -15.64 -14.47 -5.40
CA ARG A 218 -14.42 -14.01 -4.74
C ARG A 218 -13.20 -14.63 -5.41
N TYR A 219 -12.41 -13.81 -6.06
CA TYR A 219 -11.19 -14.22 -6.74
C TYR A 219 -9.98 -13.78 -5.91
N SER A 220 -9.03 -14.69 -5.71
CA SER A 220 -7.82 -14.36 -4.98
C SER A 220 -7.06 -13.23 -5.67
N THR A 221 -6.50 -12.30 -4.90
CA THR A 221 -5.65 -11.22 -5.42
C THR A 221 -4.23 -11.67 -5.79
N VAL A 222 -3.90 -12.97 -5.63
CA VAL A 222 -2.56 -13.51 -5.90
C VAL A 222 -2.31 -13.73 -7.39
N PRO A 223 -3.07 -14.59 -8.09
CA PRO A 223 -2.84 -14.77 -9.52
C PRO A 223 -3.29 -13.52 -10.28
N PRO A 224 -2.48 -13.01 -11.23
CA PRO A 224 -2.97 -12.02 -12.17
C PRO A 224 -3.97 -12.65 -13.16
N GLY A 225 -4.86 -11.83 -13.71
CA GLY A 225 -5.79 -12.19 -14.78
C GLY A 225 -7.27 -11.98 -14.46
#